data_AF-A0A8C1AKB1-F1
#
_entry.id   AF-A0A8C1AKB1-F1
#
_cell.length_a   1.000
_cell.length_b   1.000
_cell.length_c   1.000
_cell.angle_alpha   90.00
_cell.angle_beta   90.00
_cell.angle_gamma   90.00
#
_symmetry.space_group_name_H-M   'P 1'
#
loop_
_entity.id
_entity.type
_entity.pdbx_description
1 polymer ?
#
loop_
_entity_poly.entity_id
_entity_poly.type
_entity_poly.pdbx_seq_one_letter_code
_entity_poly.pdbx_strand_id
1 'polypeptide(L)'
;MGKRRWSRDLIDSSSLRPLFRKNPLSIMALARSVYNLLFRRTSTFAITIMVGAVVFERVFDQAGEAVFDNINKGKLWKHIKHNYEQKDEE
;
A
#
# COMPACT_ATOMS: atom_id res chain seq x y z
N MET A 1 64.69 18.49 36.55
CA MET A 1 63.86 17.26 36.48
C MET A 1 62.40 17.67 36.32
N GLY A 2 61.83 17.41 35.15
CA GLY A 2 60.49 17.88 34.78
C GLY A 2 59.38 16.87 35.03
N LYS A 3 58.16 17.37 35.19
CA LYS A 3 56.94 16.63 34.82
C LYS A 3 56.02 17.58 34.06
N ARG A 4 56.10 17.48 32.73
CA ARG A 4 55.11 18.07 31.81
C ARG A 4 53.76 17.41 32.12
N ARG A 5 52.84 18.18 32.69
CA ARG A 5 51.47 17.76 32.99
C ARG A 5 50.64 18.00 31.74
N TRP A 6 50.52 16.95 30.94
CA TRP A 6 49.77 16.92 29.69
C TRP A 6 48.29 17.26 29.93
N SER A 7 47.75 18.15 29.10
CA SER A 7 46.31 18.41 28.97
C SER A 7 45.58 17.10 28.74
N ARG A 8 44.64 16.77 29.63
CA ARG A 8 43.63 15.74 29.38
C ARG A 8 42.44 16.36 28.64
N ASP A 9 42.70 16.86 27.45
CA ASP A 9 41.66 17.06 26.45
C ASP A 9 41.51 15.74 25.69
N LEU A 10 40.99 14.74 26.39
CA LEU A 10 40.73 13.42 25.83
C LEU A 10 39.23 13.17 25.90
N ILE A 11 38.57 13.64 24.83
CA ILE A 11 37.38 13.06 24.22
C ILE A 11 36.23 12.91 25.22
N ASP A 12 35.39 13.94 25.28
CA ASP A 12 34.05 13.83 25.84
C ASP A 12 33.25 12.78 25.05
N SER A 13 33.15 11.58 25.62
CA SER A 13 32.42 10.45 25.05
C SER A 13 30.91 10.68 24.96
N SER A 14 30.40 11.77 25.56
CA SER A 14 28.98 12.16 25.46
C SER A 14 28.58 12.69 24.08
N SER A 15 29.56 12.99 23.22
CA SER A 15 29.33 13.51 21.86
C SER A 15 29.09 12.44 20.79
N LEU A 16 29.31 11.15 21.10
CA LEU A 16 29.11 10.06 20.14
C LEU A 16 27.70 9.47 20.24
N ARG A 17 26.68 10.32 20.05
CA ARG A 17 25.33 9.82 19.74
C ARG A 17 25.29 9.43 18.26
N PRO A 18 25.03 8.15 17.91
CA PRO A 18 24.89 7.77 16.51
C PRO A 18 23.71 8.53 15.89
N LEU A 19 23.97 9.42 14.93
CA LEU A 19 22.95 10.19 14.20
C LEU A 19 22.12 9.36 13.22
N PHE A 20 22.35 8.05 13.13
CA PHE A 20 21.59 7.16 12.26
C PHE A 20 20.45 6.46 13.01
N ARG A 21 19.43 7.25 13.40
CA ARG A 21 18.10 6.70 13.65
C ARG A 21 17.50 6.32 12.29
N LYS A 22 17.80 5.10 11.81
CA LYS A 22 16.95 4.48 10.78
C LYS A 22 15.55 4.46 11.39
N ASN A 23 14.58 5.11 10.74
CA ASN A 23 13.18 4.95 11.10
C ASN A 23 12.64 3.76 10.28
N PRO A 24 12.67 2.50 10.74
CA PRO A 24 11.85 1.43 10.15
C PRO A 24 10.35 1.62 10.47
N LEU A 25 9.96 2.82 10.92
CA LEU A 25 8.83 3.04 11.81
C LEU A 25 7.52 3.29 11.07
N SER A 26 7.50 3.72 9.80
CA SER A 26 6.25 4.14 9.16
C SER A 26 5.37 2.96 8.74
N ILE A 27 5.93 1.96 8.03
CA ILE A 27 5.19 0.78 7.56
C ILE A 27 4.69 -0.03 8.77
N MET A 28 5.54 -0.23 9.77
CA MET A 28 5.15 -0.92 11.01
C MET A 28 4.09 -0.13 11.81
N ALA A 29 4.14 1.21 11.82
CA ALA A 29 3.14 2.02 12.50
C ALA A 29 1.78 2.01 11.78
N LEU A 30 1.76 2.05 10.44
CA LEU A 30 0.53 1.98 9.66
C LEU A 30 -0.12 0.60 9.80
N ALA A 31 0.64 -0.48 9.63
CA ALA A 31 0.15 -1.84 9.80
C ALA A 31 -0.41 -2.07 11.22
N ARG A 32 0.28 -1.57 12.25
CA ARG A 32 -0.19 -1.64 13.64
C ARG A 32 -1.49 -0.86 13.86
N SER A 33 -1.64 0.29 13.22
CA SER A 33 -2.85 1.11 13.30
C SER A 33 -4.03 0.41 12.63
N VAL A 34 -3.83 -0.12 11.42
CA VAL A 34 -4.83 -0.90 10.68
C VAL A 34 -5.25 -2.14 11.48
N TYR A 35 -4.28 -2.88 12.03
CA TYR A 35 -4.56 -4.05 12.86
C TYR A 35 -5.42 -3.69 14.08
N ASN A 36 -5.03 -2.64 14.81
CA ASN A 36 -5.77 -2.20 16.00
C ASN A 36 -7.19 -1.72 15.67
N LEU A 37 -7.40 -1.11 14.50
CA LEU A 37 -8.67 -0.55 14.08
C LEU A 37 -9.63 -1.61 13.54
N LEU A 38 -9.14 -2.49 12.67
CA LEU A 38 -9.98 -3.38 11.87
C LEU A 38 -9.90 -4.83 12.33
N PHE A 39 -8.71 -5.31 12.69
CA PHE A 39 -8.42 -6.75 12.84
C PHE A 39 -8.25 -7.22 14.29
N ARG A 40 -8.18 -6.31 15.28
CA ARG A 40 -7.93 -6.67 16.68
C ARG A 40 -9.13 -7.29 17.40
N ARG A 41 -10.35 -6.85 17.08
CA ARG A 41 -11.59 -7.38 17.68
C ARG A 41 -12.34 -8.22 16.65
N THR A 42 -12.85 -9.38 17.06
CA THR A 42 -13.56 -10.32 16.16
C THR A 42 -14.81 -9.71 15.53
N SER A 43 -15.54 -8.86 16.27
CA SER A 43 -16.73 -8.17 15.75
C SER A 43 -16.40 -7.13 14.66
N THR A 44 -15.38 -6.29 14.86
CA THR A 44 -14.95 -5.30 13.86
C THR A 44 -14.30 -5.98 12.65
N PHE A 45 -13.62 -7.10 12.89
CA PHE A 45 -13.03 -7.92 11.84
C PHE A 45 -14.10 -8.49 10.90
N ALA A 46 -15.17 -9.09 11.45
CA ALA A 46 -16.26 -9.64 10.66
C ALA A 46 -16.93 -8.56 9.77
N ILE A 47 -17.22 -7.37 10.33
CA ILE A 47 -17.78 -6.25 9.56
C ILE A 47 -16.80 -5.80 8.47
N THR A 48 -15.51 -5.71 8.78
CA THR A 48 -14.49 -5.33 7.81
C THR A 48 -14.45 -6.31 6.63
N ILE A 49 -14.55 -7.62 6.87
CA ILE A 49 -14.62 -8.61 5.79
C ILE A 49 -15.89 -8.45 4.97
N MET A 50 -17.06 -8.31 5.61
CA MET A 50 -18.34 -8.19 4.90
C MET A 50 -18.35 -6.97 3.98
N VAL A 51 -17.94 -5.80 4.48
CA VAL A 51 -17.84 -4.57 3.68
C VAL A 51 -16.76 -4.70 2.62
N GLY A 52 -15.60 -5.24 3.01
CA GLY A 52 -14.48 -5.47 2.11
C GLY A 52 -14.86 -6.37 0.93
N ALA A 53 -15.65 -7.42 1.17
CA ALA A 53 -16.11 -8.35 0.14
C ALA A 53 -17.03 -7.66 -0.88
N VAL A 54 -18.01 -6.87 -0.43
CA VAL A 54 -18.94 -6.16 -1.33
C VAL A 54 -18.19 -5.14 -2.21
N VAL A 55 -17.24 -4.41 -1.62
CA VAL A 55 -16.41 -3.46 -2.39
C VAL A 55 -15.48 -4.20 -3.34
N PHE A 56 -14.86 -5.28 -2.87
CA PHE A 56 -13.94 -6.08 -3.66
C PHE A 56 -14.62 -6.69 -4.88
N GLU A 57 -15.83 -7.26 -4.72
CA GLU A 57 -16.64 -7.81 -5.82
C GLU A 57 -16.76 -6.82 -6.98
N ARG A 58 -17.25 -5.60 -6.71
CA ARG A 58 -17.48 -4.59 -7.76
C ARG A 58 -16.20 -4.13 -8.44
N VAL A 59 -15.14 -3.95 -7.68
CA VAL A 59 -13.84 -3.52 -8.22
C VAL A 59 -13.22 -4.64 -9.03
N PHE A 60 -13.28 -5.88 -8.54
CA PHE A 60 -12.68 -7.03 -9.17
C PHE A 60 -13.37 -7.39 -10.48
N ASP A 61 -14.71 -7.34 -10.53
CA ASP A 61 -15.47 -7.58 -11.75
C ASP A 61 -15.12 -6.55 -12.83
N GLN A 62 -15.10 -5.26 -12.49
CA GLN A 62 -14.75 -4.21 -13.46
C GLN A 62 -13.29 -4.30 -13.91
N ALA A 63 -12.37 -4.58 -12.99
CA ALA A 63 -10.97 -4.77 -13.33
C ALA A 63 -10.77 -5.99 -14.23
N GLY A 64 -11.47 -7.10 -13.94
CA GLY A 64 -11.46 -8.31 -14.73
C GLY A 64 -11.97 -8.07 -16.15
N GLU A 65 -13.13 -7.44 -16.29
CA GLU A 65 -13.70 -7.04 -17.58
C GLU A 65 -12.71 -6.18 -18.37
N ALA A 66 -12.13 -5.16 -17.74
CA ALA A 66 -11.19 -4.25 -18.39
C ALA A 66 -9.91 -4.96 -18.85
N VAL A 67 -9.35 -5.86 -18.04
CA VAL A 67 -8.18 -6.66 -18.40
C VAL A 67 -8.52 -7.61 -19.56
N PHE A 68 -9.65 -8.31 -19.47
CA PHE A 68 -10.09 -9.25 -20.49
C PHE A 68 -10.34 -8.55 -21.84
N ASP A 69 -11.03 -7.42 -21.81
CA ASP A 69 -11.28 -6.58 -22.97
C ASP A 69 -10.00 -6.11 -23.62
N ASN A 70 -9.06 -5.63 -22.81
CA ASN A 70 -7.80 -5.11 -23.29
C ASN A 70 -6.98 -6.18 -24.00
N ILE A 71 -6.95 -7.40 -23.46
CA ILE A 71 -6.25 -8.54 -24.07
C ILE A 71 -6.92 -8.97 -25.39
N ASN A 72 -8.24 -8.85 -25.48
CA ASN A 72 -9.03 -9.33 -26.62
C ASN A 72 -9.63 -8.19 -27.48
N LYS A 73 -8.97 -7.04 -27.50
CA LYS A 73 -9.36 -5.89 -28.32
C LYS A 73 -9.57 -6.31 -29.78
N GLY A 74 -10.67 -5.86 -30.36
CA GLY A 74 -11.07 -6.17 -31.74
C GLY A 74 -11.60 -7.59 -31.99
N LYS A 75 -11.56 -8.50 -30.99
CA LYS A 75 -12.08 -9.88 -31.15
C LYS A 75 -13.45 -10.08 -30.52
N LEU A 76 -13.77 -9.36 -29.45
CA LEU A 76 -15.06 -9.50 -28.78
C LEU A 76 -16.20 -8.98 -29.65
N TRP A 77 -17.36 -9.64 -29.53
CA TRP A 77 -18.59 -9.20 -30.17
C TRP A 77 -18.87 -7.71 -29.93
N LYS A 78 -18.76 -7.22 -28.69
CA LYS A 78 -18.97 -5.80 -28.36
C LYS A 78 -18.06 -4.82 -29.11
N HIS A 79 -16.90 -5.26 -29.61
CA HIS A 79 -16.03 -4.43 -30.44
C HIS A 79 -16.46 -4.40 -31.91
N ILE A 80 -17.04 -5.49 -32.42
CA ILE A 80 -17.39 -5.65 -33.85
C ILE A 80 -18.88 -5.50 -34.13
N LYS A 81 -19.73 -5.47 -33.10
CA LYS A 81 -21.19 -5.42 -33.17
C LYS A 81 -21.70 -4.28 -34.05
N HIS A 82 -21.04 -3.13 -33.99
CA HIS A 82 -21.37 -1.94 -34.79
C HIS A 82 -21.31 -2.16 -36.31
N ASN A 83 -20.64 -3.21 -36.78
CA ASN A 83 -20.59 -3.56 -38.20
C ASN A 83 -21.84 -4.34 -38.67
N TYR A 84 -22.66 -4.82 -37.73
CA TYR A 84 -23.77 -5.74 -37.99
C TYR A 84 -25.12 -5.24 -37.48
N GLU A 85 -25.15 -4.25 -36.58
CA GLU A 85 -26.39 -3.56 -36.22
C GLU A 85 -26.75 -2.57 -37.33
N GLN A 86 -27.87 -2.83 -38.00
CA GLN A 86 -28.50 -1.83 -38.86
C GLN A 86 -28.92 -0.66 -37.98
N LYS A 87 -28.61 0.57 -38.40
CA LYS A 87 -29.20 1.75 -37.77
C LYS A 87 -30.68 1.74 -38.13
N ASP A 88 -31.52 1.40 -37.17
CA ASP A 88 -32.94 1.70 -37.26
C ASP A 88 -33.04 3.24 -37.23
N GLU A 89 -33.19 3.83 -38.43
CA GLU A 89 -33.49 5.24 -38.62
C GLU A 89 -34.93 5.49 -38.12
N GLU A 90 -35.07 6.00 -36.89
CA GLU A 90 -36.23 6.79 -36.46
C GLU A 90 -36.05 8.27 -36.80
#